data_AF-A0A9W9Z2I7-F1
#
_entry.id   AF-A0A9W9Z2I7-F1
#
_cell.length_a   1.000
_cell.length_b   1.000
_cell.length_c   1.000
_cell.angle_alpha   90.00
_cell.angle_beta   90.00
_cell.angle_gamma   90.00
#
_symmetry.space_group_name_H-M   'P 1'
#
loop_
_entity.id
_entity.type
_entity.pdbx_description
1 polymer ?
#
loop_
_entity_poly.entity_id
_entity_poly.type
_entity_poly.pdbx_seq_one_letter_code
_entity_poly.pdbx_strand_id
1 'polypeptide(L)'
;MNQQYGVNDDVTKSIDKLQQENHCCGDTGGSSWNGTSWQQRDEQVNSVPDSCCKTQTEGCGKRLHPSNINNEVEEFFEKHLSLLAIVGIGVACIQLIGIVVTLCILRFVEEY
;
A
#
# COMPACT_ATOMS: atom_id res chain seq x y z
N MET A 1 -5.22 8.21 -10.05
CA MET A 1 -3.83 8.71 -9.85
C MET A 1 -3.75 10.24 -9.62
N ASN A 2 -2.67 10.75 -8.97
CA ASN A 2 -2.54 12.15 -8.50
C ASN A 2 -2.02 13.14 -9.59
N GLN A 3 -2.64 14.32 -9.66
CA GLN A 3 -2.33 15.37 -10.67
C GLN A 3 -1.02 16.16 -10.41
N GLN A 4 -0.40 16.02 -9.25
CA GLN A 4 0.87 16.65 -8.90
C GLN A 4 2.06 15.73 -9.17
N TYR A 5 1.83 14.50 -9.64
CA TYR A 5 2.90 13.55 -9.92
C TYR A 5 3.80 14.03 -11.06
N GLY A 6 5.11 14.05 -10.79
CA GLY A 6 6.16 14.64 -11.63
C GLY A 6 6.14 16.17 -11.70
N VAL A 7 5.31 16.86 -10.91
CA VAL A 7 5.35 18.33 -10.73
C VAL A 7 5.87 18.66 -9.34
N ASN A 8 5.36 17.96 -8.33
CA ASN A 8 5.83 18.04 -6.96
C ASN A 8 6.71 16.83 -6.66
N ASP A 9 7.97 17.09 -6.29
CA ASP A 9 8.96 16.04 -6.02
C ASP A 9 8.58 15.17 -4.83
N ASP A 10 8.00 15.73 -3.77
CA ASP A 10 7.63 14.97 -2.56
C ASP A 10 6.47 14.02 -2.88
N VAL A 11 5.50 14.48 -3.67
CA VAL A 11 4.38 13.66 -4.15
C VAL A 11 4.90 12.54 -5.05
N THR A 12 5.78 12.88 -6.00
CA THR A 12 6.42 11.92 -6.91
C THR A 12 7.15 10.82 -6.15
N LYS A 13 8.04 11.20 -5.24
CA LYS A 13 8.82 10.26 -4.41
C LYS A 13 7.93 9.39 -3.54
N SER A 14 6.89 9.96 -2.94
CA SER A 14 5.97 9.21 -2.07
C SER A 14 5.21 8.15 -2.86
N ILE A 15 4.73 8.49 -4.05
CA ILE A 15 4.05 7.57 -4.96
C ILE A 15 5.01 6.50 -5.48
N ASP A 16 6.21 6.90 -5.92
CA ASP A 16 7.21 5.97 -6.43
C ASP A 16 7.63 4.96 -5.38
N LYS A 17 7.79 5.41 -4.13
CA LYS A 17 8.09 4.55 -2.99
C LYS A 17 6.94 3.59 -2.73
N LEU A 18 5.70 4.08 -2.70
CA LEU A 18 4.51 3.24 -2.54
C LEU A 18 4.46 2.13 -3.60
N GLN A 19 4.69 2.48 -4.86
CA GLN A 19 4.63 1.54 -5.99
C GLN A 19 5.74 0.49 -5.95
N GLN A 20 6.96 0.90 -5.59
CA GLN A 20 8.11 0.00 -5.51
C GLN A 20 8.07 -0.92 -4.29
N GLU A 21 7.73 -0.40 -3.11
CA GLU A 21 7.69 -1.19 -1.86
C GLU A 21 6.53 -2.18 -1.83
N ASN A 22 5.42 -1.84 -2.48
CA ASN A 22 4.18 -2.62 -2.41
C ASN A 22 3.83 -3.31 -3.73
N HIS A 23 4.74 -3.28 -4.71
CA HIS A 23 4.60 -3.92 -6.01
C HIS A 23 3.25 -3.62 -6.68
N CYS A 24 2.89 -2.34 -6.75
CA CYS A 24 1.63 -1.87 -7.34
C CYS A 24 1.86 -0.75 -8.37
N CYS A 25 0.84 -0.43 -9.16
CA CYS A 25 0.86 0.62 -10.16
C CYS A 25 -0.42 1.46 -10.14
N GLY A 26 -0.63 2.20 -9.06
CA GLY A 26 -1.79 3.07 -8.90
C GLY A 26 -3.05 2.34 -8.41
N ASP A 27 -4.14 3.09 -8.24
CA ASP A 27 -5.34 2.64 -7.54
C ASP A 27 -6.06 1.48 -8.25
N THR A 28 -6.28 1.61 -9.56
CA THR A 28 -6.95 0.63 -10.43
C THR A 28 -5.96 0.02 -11.44
N GLY A 29 -4.69 -0.06 -11.03
CA GLY A 29 -3.58 -0.49 -11.89
C GLY A 29 -3.20 0.59 -12.91
N GLY A 30 -2.45 0.21 -13.94
CA GLY A 30 -1.83 1.17 -14.87
C GLY A 30 -2.80 2.08 -15.63
N SER A 31 -4.09 1.73 -15.71
CA SER A 31 -5.15 2.58 -16.26
C SER A 31 -5.41 3.84 -15.43
N SER A 32 -5.09 3.84 -14.14
CA SER A 32 -5.25 4.97 -13.23
C SER A 32 -4.45 6.21 -13.64
N TRP A 33 -3.42 6.01 -14.46
CA TRP A 33 -2.57 7.03 -15.05
C TRP A 33 -3.22 7.75 -16.24
N ASN A 34 -4.29 7.18 -16.80
CA ASN A 34 -5.03 7.79 -17.89
C ASN A 34 -5.68 9.11 -17.47
N GLY A 35 -5.48 10.17 -18.24
CA GLY A 35 -6.03 11.49 -17.96
C GLY A 35 -5.31 12.26 -16.86
N THR A 36 -4.15 11.78 -16.38
CA THR A 36 -3.30 12.55 -15.47
C THR A 36 -2.50 13.62 -16.20
N SER A 37 -2.16 14.70 -15.50
CA SER A 37 -1.20 15.71 -15.95
C SER A 37 0.14 15.10 -16.36
N TRP A 38 0.58 14.02 -15.70
CA TRP A 38 1.80 13.30 -16.05
C TRP A 38 1.73 12.70 -17.44
N GLN A 39 0.61 12.05 -17.80
CA GLN A 39 0.44 11.43 -19.13
C GLN A 39 0.29 12.48 -20.23
N GLN A 40 -0.27 13.64 -19.91
CA GLN A 40 -0.53 14.72 -20.87
C GLN A 40 0.69 15.60 -21.15
N ARG A 41 1.86 15.34 -20.53
CA ARG A 41 3.08 16.09 -20.83
C ARG A 41 3.62 15.73 -22.20
N ASP A 42 4.02 16.75 -22.96
CA ASP A 42 4.51 16.62 -24.34
C ASP A 42 5.73 15.67 -24.49
N GLU A 43 6.57 15.59 -23.47
CA GLU A 43 7.78 14.74 -23.47
C GLU A 43 7.51 13.30 -23.01
N GLN A 44 6.29 12.99 -22.55
CA GLN A 44 6.02 11.73 -21.88
C GLN A 44 5.62 10.63 -22.86
N VAL A 45 6.53 9.67 -23.04
CA VAL A 45 6.35 8.52 -23.94
C VAL A 45 5.81 7.30 -23.19
N ASN A 46 6.00 7.23 -21.87
CA ASN A 46 5.55 6.09 -21.08
C ASN A 46 4.06 6.24 -20.74
N SER A 47 3.31 5.13 -20.69
CA SER A 47 1.91 5.11 -20.24
C SER A 47 1.79 5.12 -18.72
N VAL A 48 2.81 4.61 -18.03
CA VAL A 48 2.96 4.66 -16.57
C VAL A 48 4.41 5.00 -16.21
N PRO A 49 4.72 5.51 -15.01
CA PRO A 49 6.09 5.75 -14.59
C PRO A 49 6.88 4.45 -14.42
N ASP A 50 8.20 4.54 -14.46
CA ASP A 50 9.05 3.34 -14.36
C ASP A 50 9.05 2.70 -12.95
N SER A 51 8.60 3.44 -11.92
CA SER A 51 8.32 2.92 -10.58
C SER A 51 7.16 1.90 -10.54
N CYS A 52 6.29 1.89 -11.55
CA CYS A 52 5.26 0.87 -11.73
C CYS A 52 5.79 -0.48 -12.23
N CYS A 53 7.04 -0.56 -12.67
CA CYS A 53 7.55 -1.76 -13.30
C CYS A 53 8.04 -2.79 -12.29
N LYS A 54 7.85 -4.08 -12.60
CA LYS A 54 8.38 -5.20 -11.82
C LYS A 54 9.91 -5.19 -11.79
N THR A 55 10.52 -4.81 -12.92
CA THR A 55 11.95 -4.57 -13.04
C THR A 55 12.14 -3.13 -13.49
N GLN A 56 12.82 -2.34 -12.66
CA GLN A 56 13.03 -0.93 -12.93
C GLN A 56 14.07 -0.78 -14.04
N THR A 57 13.60 -0.43 -15.23
CA THR A 57 14.44 -0.11 -16.38
C THR A 57 13.88 1.12 -17.06
N GLU A 58 14.75 1.98 -17.56
CA GLU A 58 14.34 3.22 -18.25
C GLU A 58 13.35 2.91 -19.38
N GLY A 59 12.16 3.52 -19.32
CA GLY A 59 11.13 3.37 -20.35
C GLY A 59 10.37 2.05 -20.32
N CYS A 60 10.43 1.26 -19.24
CA CYS A 60 9.62 0.04 -19.11
C CYS A 60 8.11 0.35 -19.14
N GLY A 61 7.70 1.52 -18.64
CA GLY A 61 6.32 1.96 -18.59
C GLY A 61 5.68 2.28 -19.95
N LYS A 62 6.41 2.13 -21.07
CA LYS A 62 5.89 2.32 -22.44
C LYS A 62 4.79 1.32 -22.82
N ARG A 63 4.81 0.12 -22.23
CA ARG A 63 3.82 -0.94 -22.51
C ARG A 63 3.22 -1.47 -21.23
N LEU A 64 1.89 -1.46 -21.17
CA LEU A 64 1.07 -2.01 -20.09
C LEU A 64 0.91 -3.54 -20.23
N HIS A 65 2.02 -4.27 -20.29
CA HIS A 65 1.96 -5.73 -20.31
C HIS A 65 1.95 -6.29 -18.88
N PRO A 66 1.03 -7.23 -18.53
CA PRO A 66 0.94 -7.79 -17.18
C PRO A 66 2.22 -8.49 -16.68
N SER A 67 3.11 -8.91 -17.58
CA SER A 67 4.42 -9.47 -17.20
C SER A 67 5.41 -8.43 -16.71
N ASN A 68 5.22 -7.14 -17.05
CA ASN A 68 6.22 -6.09 -16.84
C ASN A 68 5.77 -5.06 -15.81
N ILE A 69 4.48 -4.78 -15.72
CA ILE A 69 3.90 -3.77 -14.84
C ILE A 69 3.25 -4.43 -13.63
N ASN A 70 3.38 -3.79 -12.48
CA ASN A 70 2.73 -4.18 -11.23
C ASN A 70 1.20 -3.99 -11.30
N ASN A 71 0.46 -4.75 -10.50
CA ASN A 71 -1.00 -4.71 -10.47
C ASN A 71 -1.53 -3.52 -9.64
N GLU A 72 -2.82 -3.52 -9.33
CA GLU A 72 -3.46 -2.49 -8.53
C GLU A 72 -3.10 -2.55 -7.04
N VAL A 73 -3.27 -1.41 -6.36
CA VAL A 73 -2.98 -1.24 -4.94
C VAL A 73 -3.92 -2.07 -4.03
N GLU A 74 -5.10 -2.44 -4.50
CA GLU A 74 -6.10 -3.18 -3.71
C GLU A 74 -5.56 -4.54 -3.23
N GLU A 75 -4.80 -5.26 -4.06
CA GLU A 75 -4.21 -6.55 -3.72
C GLU A 75 -3.20 -6.45 -2.56
N PHE A 76 -2.55 -5.29 -2.41
CA PHE A 76 -1.68 -5.02 -1.26
C PHE A 76 -2.49 -4.82 0.02
N PHE A 77 -3.54 -3.99 -0.02
CA PHE A 77 -4.34 -3.71 1.17
C PHE A 77 -5.04 -4.96 1.70
N GLU A 78 -5.58 -5.82 0.83
CA GLU A 78 -6.22 -7.07 1.28
C GLU A 78 -5.28 -7.97 2.08
N LYS A 79 -4.04 -8.14 1.61
CA LYS A 79 -3.06 -9.02 2.28
C LYS A 79 -2.60 -8.45 3.62
N HIS A 80 -2.25 -7.16 3.65
CA HIS A 80 -1.70 -6.56 4.85
C HIS A 80 -2.76 -6.24 5.93
N LEU A 81 -3.96 -5.84 5.54
CA LEU A 81 -5.06 -5.61 6.49
C LEU A 81 -5.49 -6.91 7.18
N SER A 82 -5.53 -8.03 6.44
CA SER A 82 -5.87 -9.34 7.01
C SER A 82 -4.88 -9.74 8.12
N LEU A 83 -3.57 -9.56 7.89
CA LEU A 83 -2.55 -9.86 8.89
C LEU A 83 -2.67 -8.95 10.13
N LEU A 84 -2.88 -7.65 9.94
CA LEU A 84 -3.09 -6.72 11.05
C LEU A 84 -4.36 -7.04 11.86
N ALA A 85 -5.43 -7.45 11.19
CA ALA A 85 -6.68 -7.84 11.85
C ALA A 85 -6.47 -9.06 12.76
N ILE A 86 -5.77 -10.09 12.28
CA ILE A 86 -5.47 -11.29 13.08
C ILE A 86 -4.65 -10.94 14.32
N VAL A 87 -3.59 -10.14 14.16
CA VAL A 87 -2.75 -9.69 15.29
C VAL A 87 -3.57 -8.87 16.28
N GLY A 88 -4.41 -7.94 15.79
CA GLY A 88 -5.27 -7.11 16.62
C GLY A 88 -6.25 -7.91 17.46
N ILE A 89 -6.89 -8.94 16.87
CA ILE A 89 -7.79 -9.85 17.61
C ILE A 89 -7.02 -10.62 18.69
N GLY A 90 -5.83 -11.14 18.37
CA GLY A 90 -4.99 -11.86 19.33
C GLY A 90 -4.62 -11.00 20.55
N VAL A 91 -4.19 -9.75 20.32
CA VAL A 91 -3.86 -8.80 21.39
C VAL A 91 -5.10 -8.49 22.24
N ALA A 92 -6.26 -8.26 21.60
CA ALA A 92 -7.50 -8.00 22.33
C ALA A 92 -7.90 -9.17 23.25
N CYS A 93 -7.80 -10.42 22.76
CA CYS A 93 -8.07 -11.61 23.58
C CYS A 93 -7.12 -11.73 24.77
N ILE A 94 -5.82 -11.52 24.57
CA ILE A 94 -4.82 -11.54 25.65
C ILE A 94 -5.15 -10.47 26.70
N GLN A 95 -5.51 -9.27 26.26
CA GLN A 95 -5.86 -8.17 27.15
C GLN A 95 -7.10 -8.51 28.01
N LEU A 96 -8.13 -9.11 27.41
CA LEU A 96 -9.32 -9.55 28.15
C LEU A 96 -9.00 -10.62 29.19
N ILE A 97 -8.18 -11.61 28.83
CA ILE A 97 -7.73 -12.65 29.78
C ILE A 97 -6.96 -12.00 30.94
N GLY A 98 -6.04 -11.07 30.64
CA GLY A 98 -5.28 -10.34 31.65
C GLY A 98 -6.17 -9.56 32.62
N ILE A 99 -7.22 -8.90 32.11
CA ILE A 99 -8.21 -8.19 32.93
C ILE A 99 -8.95 -9.18 33.84
N VAL A 100 -9.46 -10.29 33.30
CA VAL A 100 -10.20 -11.29 34.09
C VAL A 100 -9.32 -11.88 35.19
N VAL A 101 -8.10 -12.29 34.88
CA VAL A 101 -7.15 -12.85 35.86
C VAL A 101 -6.83 -11.82 36.95
N THR A 102 -6.56 -10.57 36.57
CA THR A 102 -6.29 -9.49 37.53
C THR A 102 -7.48 -9.27 38.47
N LEU A 103 -8.71 -9.25 37.92
CA LEU A 103 -9.92 -9.12 38.73
C LEU A 103 -10.10 -10.30 39.70
N CYS A 104 -9.85 -11.54 39.26
CA CYS A 104 -9.90 -12.71 40.13
C CYS A 104 -8.88 -12.62 41.28
N ILE A 105 -7.65 -12.20 40.99
CA ILE A 105 -6.59 -12.05 42.00
C ILE A 105 -6.96 -10.97 43.00
N LEU A 106 -7.45 -9.81 42.55
CA LEU A 106 -7.85 -8.71 43.44
C LEU A 106 -8.96 -9.14 44.41
N ARG A 107 -9.96 -9.88 43.93
CA ARG A 107 -11.03 -10.42 44.78
C ARG A 107 -10.51 -11.39 45.83
N PHE A 108 -9.60 -12.29 45.45
CA PHE A 108 -8.98 -13.24 46.38
C PHE A 108 -8.18 -12.52 47.47
N VAL A 109 -7.46 -11.44 47.10
CA VAL A 109 -6.71 -10.62 48.06
C VAL A 109 -7.63 -9.82 48.98
N GLU A 110 -8.76 -9.30 48.50
CA GLU A 110 -9.75 -8.61 49.34
C GLU A 110 -10.45 -9.54 50.35
N GLU A 111 -10.60 -10.83 50.03
CA GLU A 111 -11.19 -11.82 50.95
C GLU A 111 -10.23 -12.31 52.04
N TYR A 112 -8.94 -11.97 51.97
CA TYR A 112 -7.91 -12.34 52.94
C TYR A 112 -7.57 -11.18 53.89
#